data_AF-A4UQN8-F1
#
_entry.id   AF-A4UQN8-F1
#
_cell.length_a   1.000
_cell.length_b   1.000
_cell.length_c   1.000
_cell.angle_alpha   90.00
_cell.angle_beta   90.00
_cell.angle_gamma   90.00
#
_symmetry.space_group_name_H-M   'P 1'
#
loop_
_entity.id
_entity.type
_entity.pdbx_description
1 polymer ?
#
loop_
_entity_poly.entity_id
_entity_poly.type
_entity_poly.pdbx_seq_one_letter_code
_entity_poly.pdbx_strand_id
1 'polypeptide(L)'
;EVMTEYNATQSKYRDRCKDRIQRQLEITGRTTTNEELEDMLESGKLAIFTDDIKMDSQMTKQALNEIETRHNEIIKLETSIRELHDMFVDMAMLVECQGEM
;
A
#
# COMPACT_ATOMS: atom_id res chain seq x y z
N GLU A 1 22.56 4.47 -5.03
CA GLU A 1 22.64 3.76 -3.74
C GLU A 1 21.50 4.16 -2.80
N VAL A 2 21.43 5.41 -2.34
CA VAL A 2 20.38 5.89 -1.39
C VAL A 2 18.95 5.65 -1.89
N MET A 3 18.66 5.84 -3.18
CA MET A 3 17.30 5.64 -3.72
C MET A 3 16.90 4.18 -3.86
N THR A 4 17.88 3.30 -4.13
CA THR A 4 17.67 1.85 -4.15
C THR A 4 17.37 1.35 -2.74
N GLU A 5 18.08 1.88 -1.75
CA GLU A 5 17.85 1.58 -0.33
C GLU A 5 16.52 2.13 0.17
N TYR A 6 16.14 3.34 -0.26
CA TYR A 6 14.85 3.95 0.05
C TYR A 6 13.69 3.13 -0.53
N ASN A 7 13.73 2.80 -1.83
CA ASN A 7 12.73 1.93 -2.47
C ASN A 7 12.65 0.56 -1.81
N ALA A 8 13.79 -0.06 -1.49
CA ALA A 8 13.81 -1.34 -0.79
C ALA A 8 13.16 -1.26 0.60
N THR A 9 13.35 -0.14 1.32
CA THR A 9 12.73 0.11 2.62
C THR A 9 11.22 0.32 2.48
N GLN A 10 10.78 1.05 1.46
CA GLN A 10 9.36 1.25 1.17
C GLN A 10 8.68 -0.05 0.76
N SER A 11 9.28 -0.86 -0.11
CA SER A 11 8.75 -2.20 -0.48
C SER A 11 8.56 -3.07 0.76
N LYS A 12 9.57 -3.15 1.64
CA LYS A 12 9.45 -3.89 2.91
C LYS A 12 8.35 -3.35 3.81
N TYR A 13 8.09 -2.05 3.80
CA TYR A 13 7.01 -1.45 4.59
C TYR A 13 5.64 -1.79 3.99
N ARG A 14 5.49 -1.75 2.65
CA ARG A 14 4.29 -2.20 1.94
C ARG A 14 3.95 -3.64 2.28
N ASP A 15 4.94 -4.54 2.20
CA ASP A 15 4.78 -5.97 2.51
C ASP A 15 4.29 -6.17 3.96
N ARG A 16 4.87 -5.44 4.92
CA ARG A 16 4.41 -5.49 6.32
C ARG A 16 2.98 -5.00 6.48
N CYS A 17 2.57 -3.95 5.79
CA CYS A 17 1.18 -3.47 5.85
C CYS A 17 0.22 -4.50 5.25
N LYS A 18 0.58 -5.11 4.11
CA LYS A 18 -0.16 -6.20 3.48
C LYS A 18 -0.36 -7.38 4.43
N ASP A 19 0.72 -7.87 5.04
CA ASP A 19 0.67 -8.97 6.02
C ASP A 19 -0.24 -8.66 7.22
N ARG A 20 -0.32 -7.39 7.63
CA ARG A 20 -1.22 -6.98 8.71
C ARG A 20 -2.67 -6.97 8.26
N ILE A 21 -2.96 -6.45 7.07
CA ILE A 21 -4.32 -6.46 6.50
C ILE A 21 -4.81 -7.91 6.37
N GLN A 22 -3.98 -8.81 5.87
CA GLN A 22 -4.32 -10.23 5.74
C GLN A 22 -4.74 -10.85 7.08
N ARG A 23 -3.93 -10.65 8.13
CA ARG A 23 -4.25 -11.15 9.47
C ARG A 23 -5.54 -10.55 10.02
N GLN A 24 -5.81 -9.26 9.78
CA GLN A 24 -7.05 -8.64 10.23
C GLN A 24 -8.28 -9.19 9.48
N LEU A 25 -8.15 -9.51 8.19
CA LEU A 25 -9.19 -10.20 7.42
C LEU A 25 -9.46 -11.61 7.96
N GLU A 26 -8.42 -12.35 8.37
CA GLU A 26 -8.60 -13.65 9.01
C GLU A 26 -9.35 -13.53 10.35
N ILE A 27 -9.08 -12.49 11.15
CA ILE A 27 -9.79 -12.21 12.41
C ILE A 27 -11.27 -11.91 12.19
N THR A 28 -11.62 -11.25 11.07
CA THR A 28 -13.02 -11.00 10.71
C THR A 28 -13.71 -12.23 10.10
N GLY A 29 -12.98 -13.34 9.93
CA GLY A 29 -13.49 -14.59 9.38
C GLY A 29 -13.40 -14.69 7.86
N ARG A 30 -12.70 -13.76 7.20
CA ARG A 30 -12.49 -13.77 5.75
C ARG A 30 -11.10 -14.30 5.41
N THR A 31 -11.04 -15.53 4.92
CA THR A 31 -9.80 -16.05 4.34
C THR A 31 -9.57 -15.37 2.99
N THR A 32 -8.39 -14.78 2.80
CA THR A 32 -8.04 -14.05 1.58
C THR A 32 -6.67 -14.52 1.11
N THR A 33 -6.56 -14.90 -0.16
CA THR A 33 -5.30 -15.28 -0.78
C THR A 33 -4.42 -14.05 -1.03
N ASN A 34 -3.13 -14.28 -1.28
CA ASN A 34 -2.21 -13.19 -1.59
C ASN A 34 -2.55 -12.44 -2.87
N GLU A 35 -3.13 -13.13 -3.86
CA GLU A 35 -3.55 -12.57 -5.15
C GLU A 35 -4.80 -11.71 -4.97
N GLU A 36 -5.84 -12.26 -4.34
CA GLU A 36 -7.04 -11.48 -4.01
C GLU A 36 -6.71 -10.24 -3.17
N LEU A 37 -5.78 -10.35 -2.22
CA LEU A 37 -5.38 -9.20 -1.41
C LEU A 37 -4.67 -8.12 -2.25
N GLU A 38 -3.87 -8.49 -3.24
CA GLU A 38 -3.28 -7.48 -4.16
C GLU A 38 -4.37 -6.83 -5.01
N ASP A 39 -5.30 -7.60 -5.59
CA ASP A 39 -6.41 -7.05 -6.36
C ASP A 39 -7.25 -6.05 -5.55
N MET A 40 -7.46 -6.34 -4.27
CA MET A 40 -8.16 -5.45 -3.34
C MET A 40 -7.39 -4.14 -3.12
N LEU A 41 -6.06 -4.21 -2.97
CA LEU A 41 -5.20 -3.04 -2.80
C LEU A 41 -5.14 -2.19 -4.08
N GLU A 42 -5.00 -2.83 -5.26
CA GLU A 42 -4.95 -2.16 -6.56
C GLU A 42 -6.27 -1.44 -6.90
N SER A 43 -7.39 -1.97 -6.42
CA SER A 43 -8.69 -1.32 -6.61
C SER A 43 -8.78 0.08 -5.95
N GLY A 44 -7.97 0.33 -4.91
CA GLY A 44 -8.01 1.54 -4.07
C GLY A 44 -9.32 1.74 -3.31
N LYS A 45 -10.26 0.79 -3.34
CA LYS A 45 -11.60 0.91 -2.76
C LYS A 45 -11.67 0.25 -1.39
N LEU A 46 -11.78 1.05 -0.34
CA LEU A 46 -11.92 0.56 1.03
C LEU A 46 -13.13 -0.38 1.21
N ALA A 47 -14.22 -0.13 0.50
CA ALA A 47 -15.46 -0.92 0.60
C ALA A 47 -15.23 -2.43 0.36
N ILE A 48 -14.28 -2.78 -0.52
CA ILE A 48 -13.98 -4.18 -0.85
C ILE A 48 -13.53 -4.96 0.39
N PHE A 49 -12.89 -4.29 1.36
CA PHE A 49 -12.50 -4.91 2.62
C PHE A 49 -13.68 -5.11 3.57
N THR A 50 -14.76 -4.34 3.46
CA THR A 50 -15.87 -4.33 4.42
C THR A 50 -17.14 -5.05 3.95
N ASP A 51 -17.35 -5.23 2.65
CA ASP A 51 -18.64 -5.62 2.06
C ASP A 51 -19.20 -6.97 2.58
N ASP A 52 -18.32 -7.93 2.87
CA ASP A 52 -18.73 -9.29 3.30
C ASP A 52 -18.59 -9.53 4.81
N ILE A 53 -18.20 -8.51 5.59
CA ILE A 53 -17.89 -8.68 7.02
C ILE A 53 -19.07 -8.26 7.89
N LYS A 54 -19.61 -9.22 8.65
CA LYS A 54 -20.63 -8.94 9.66
C LYS A 54 -20.04 -8.15 10.83
N MET A 55 -20.48 -6.91 11.01
CA MET A 55 -20.07 -6.00 12.11
C MET A 55 -20.71 -6.35 13.46
N ASP A 56 -20.67 -7.63 13.85
CA ASP A 56 -21.40 -8.13 15.02
C ASP A 56 -20.58 -8.04 16.32
N SER A 57 -19.27 -7.85 16.23
CA SER A 57 -18.35 -7.80 17.37
C SER A 57 -17.51 -6.51 17.40
N GLN A 58 -17.20 -6.04 18.62
CA GLN A 58 -16.23 -4.97 18.85
C GLN A 58 -14.85 -5.33 18.27
N MET A 59 -14.47 -6.61 18.30
CA MET A 59 -13.22 -7.08 17.69
C MET A 59 -13.22 -6.86 16.17
N THR A 60 -14.33 -7.20 15.50
CA THR A 60 -14.47 -7.01 14.05
C THR A 60 -14.37 -5.54 13.65
N LYS A 61 -14.97 -4.65 14.45
CA LYS A 61 -14.87 -3.19 14.23
C LYS A 61 -13.43 -2.69 14.36
N GLN A 62 -12.69 -3.20 15.35
CA GLN A 62 -11.29 -2.84 15.54
C GLN A 62 -10.42 -3.36 14.38
N ALA A 63 -10.64 -4.59 13.94
CA ALA A 63 -9.94 -5.17 12.79
C ALA A 63 -10.17 -4.35 11.51
N LEU A 64 -11.41 -3.94 11.25
CA LEU A 64 -11.75 -3.09 10.10
C LEU A 64 -11.08 -1.71 10.15
N ASN A 65 -11.05 -1.06 11.31
CA ASN A 65 -10.35 0.22 11.48
C ASN A 65 -8.83 0.05 11.24
N GLU A 66 -8.26 -1.05 11.72
CA GLU A 66 -6.85 -1.34 11.46
C GLU A 66 -6.58 -1.56 9.97
N ILE A 67 -7.44 -2.30 9.27
CA ILE A 67 -7.37 -2.49 7.81
C ILE A 67 -7.40 -1.15 7.09
N GLU A 68 -8.36 -0.28 7.42
CA GLU A 68 -8.48 1.06 6.83
C GLU A 68 -7.21 1.90 7.06
N THR A 69 -6.68 1.87 8.28
CA THR A 69 -5.46 2.59 8.62
C THR A 69 -4.27 2.10 7.79
N ARG A 70 -4.07 0.78 7.66
CA ARG A 70 -2.96 0.22 6.87
C ARG A 70 -3.13 0.48 5.38
N HIS A 71 -4.35 0.38 4.87
CA HIS A 71 -4.64 0.70 3.47
C HIS A 71 -4.30 2.16 3.14
N ASN A 72 -4.68 3.10 4.02
CA ASN A 72 -4.33 4.51 3.87
C ASN A 72 -2.81 4.76 3.93
N GLU A 73 -2.07 4.00 4.75
CA GLU A 73 -0.61 4.05 4.77
C GLU A 73 0.01 3.54 3.47
N ILE A 74 -0.52 2.47 2.89
CA ILE A 74 -0.09 1.95 1.58
C ILE A 74 -0.33 3.00 0.49
N ILE A 75 -1.52 3.62 0.44
CA ILE A 75 -1.81 4.68 -0.54
C ILE A 75 -0.82 5.83 -0.41
N LYS A 76 -0.55 6.31 0.81
CA LYS A 76 0.43 7.39 1.04
C LYS A 76 1.83 7.00 0.58
N LEU A 77 2.24 5.77 0.84
CA LEU A 77 3.53 5.23 0.41
C LEU A 77 3.63 5.22 -1.12
N GLU A 78 2.62 4.68 -1.80
CA GLU A 78 2.59 4.59 -3.27
C GLU A 78 2.57 5.96 -3.93
N THR A 79 1.83 6.93 -3.36
CA THR A 79 1.87 8.32 -3.81
C THR A 79 3.26 8.93 -3.65
N SER A 80 3.91 8.73 -2.49
CA SER A 80 5.27 9.21 -2.26
C SER A 80 6.29 8.59 -3.22
N ILE A 81 6.14 7.31 -3.56
CA ILE A 81 6.97 6.63 -4.57
C ILE A 81 6.78 7.28 -5.94
N ARG A 82 5.54 7.53 -6.37
CA ARG A 82 5.26 8.18 -7.66
C ARG A 82 5.83 9.59 -7.72
N GLU A 83 5.63 10.39 -6.67
CA GLU A 83 6.18 11.75 -6.60
C GLU A 83 7.71 11.76 -6.68
N LEU A 84 8.38 10.83 -5.98
CA LEU A 84 9.83 10.70 -6.08
C LEU A 84 10.25 10.28 -7.49
N HIS A 85 9.58 9.31 -8.10
CA HIS A 85 9.84 8.88 -9.47
C HIS A 85 9.74 10.05 -10.45
N ASP A 86 8.68 10.85 -10.36
CA ASP A 86 8.47 12.00 -11.25
C ASP A 86 9.59 13.04 -11.09
N MET A 87 10.00 13.35 -9.86
CA MET A 87 11.17 14.22 -9.62
C MET A 87 12.47 13.66 -10.23
N PHE A 88 12.66 12.34 -10.24
CA PHE A 88 13.85 11.74 -10.88
C PHE A 88 13.80 11.81 -12.40
N VAL A 89 12.63 11.60 -13.00
CA VAL A 89 12.44 11.71 -14.44
C VAL A 89 12.72 13.14 -14.88
N ASP A 90 12.21 14.13 -14.14
CA ASP A 90 12.50 15.55 -14.38
C ASP A 90 13.99 15.86 -14.23
N MET A 91 14.63 15.35 -13.17
CA MET A 91 16.07 15.55 -12.95
C MET A 91 16.92 14.88 -14.04
N ALA A 92 16.54 13.68 -14.50
CA ALA A 92 17.22 12.98 -15.58
C ALA A 92 17.13 13.75 -16.90
N MET A 93 15.94 14.28 -17.25
CA MET A 93 15.78 15.14 -18.42
C MET A 93 16.61 16.43 -18.33
N LEU A 94 16.70 17.06 -17.15
CA LEU A 94 17.52 18.26 -16.95
C LEU A 94 19.02 17.98 -17.12
N VAL A 95 19.51 16.83 -16.66
CA VAL A 95 20.90 16.41 -16.82
C VAL A 95 21.21 16.07 -18.28
N GLU A 96 20.29 15.41 -18.99
CA GLU A 96 20.42 15.13 -20.42
C GLU A 96 20.50 16.43 -21.23
N CYS A 97 19.61 17.40 -20.98
CA CYS A 97 19.66 18.73 -21.60
C CYS A 97 20.92 19.53 -21.23
N GLN A 98 21.52 19.33 -20.06
CA GLN A 98 22.80 19.96 -19.68
C GLN A 98 24.02 19.26 -20.31
N GLY A 99 23.92 17.98 -20.66
CA GLY A 99 24.96 17.21 -21.33
C GLY A 99 25.02 17.41 -22.84
N GLU A 100 24.01 18.04 -23.44
CA GLU A 100 23.99 18.42 -24.87
C GLU A 100 24.65 19.79 -25.16
N MET A 101 25.36 20.39 -24.21
CA MET A 101 26.27 21.54 -24.43
C MET A 101 27.74 21.13 -24.41
#